data_AF-A0A1S3MIP5-F1
#
_entry.id   AF-A0A1S3MIP5-F1
#
_cell.length_a   1.000
_cell.length_b   1.000
_cell.length_c   1.000
_cell.angle_alpha   90.00
_cell.angle_beta   90.00
_cell.angle_gamma   90.00
#
_symmetry.space_group_name_H-M   'P 1'
#
loop_
_entity.id
_entity.type
_entity.pdbx_description
1 polymer ?
#
loop_
_entity_poly.entity_id
_entity_poly.type
_entity_poly.pdbx_seq_one_letter_code
_entity_poly.pdbx_strand_id
1 'polypeptide(L)'
;MKGLLVLTVLFVAVFSKETFEGDQVFGMTARDEVQLTLLKDLSEMEYLQLDVWKETTDLSTSVDIRVPFTSLQTVKAFLETEDIEYFIMIKDLQVMLDEEKEQMLSSARATAPRTTDDYDYSNYHTIADVSSINAFQDMLVAENPNLVSKIVICQSYQGRPLNVLK
;
A
#
# COMPACT_ATOMS: atom_id res chain seq x y z
N MET A 1 -12.66 25.10 -27.36
CA MET A 1 -11.91 25.46 -26.13
C MET A 1 -12.33 24.66 -24.89
N LYS A 2 -13.63 24.43 -24.63
CA LYS A 2 -14.07 23.61 -23.48
C LYS A 2 -13.68 22.12 -23.57
N GLY A 3 -13.74 21.51 -24.76
CA GLY A 3 -13.35 20.11 -24.96
C GLY A 3 -11.84 19.85 -24.74
N LEU A 4 -10.99 20.82 -25.07
CA LEU A 4 -9.54 20.71 -24.86
C LEU A 4 -9.19 20.72 -23.37
N LEU A 5 -9.88 21.54 -22.57
CA LEU A 5 -9.71 21.61 -21.11
C LEU A 5 -10.19 20.35 -20.39
N VAL A 6 -11.29 19.75 -20.85
CA VAL A 6 -11.78 18.48 -20.31
C VAL A 6 -10.78 17.36 -20.62
N LEU A 7 -10.22 17.35 -21.82
CA LEU A 7 -9.22 16.35 -22.23
C LEU A 7 -7.93 16.50 -21.42
N THR A 8 -7.42 17.72 -21.22
CA THR A 8 -6.21 17.93 -20.39
C THR A 8 -6.43 17.57 -18.92
N VAL A 9 -7.60 17.86 -18.33
CA VAL A 9 -7.92 17.45 -16.95
C VAL A 9 -7.99 15.94 -16.81
N LEU A 10 -8.60 15.23 -17.77
CA LEU A 10 -8.64 13.77 -17.81
C LEU A 10 -7.25 13.16 -17.97
N PHE A 11 -6.41 13.73 -18.85
CA PHE A 11 -5.02 13.32 -19.02
C PHE A 11 -4.23 13.48 -17.72
N VAL A 12 -4.30 14.65 -17.06
CA VAL A 12 -3.61 14.88 -15.78
C VAL A 12 -4.09 13.86 -14.74
N ALA A 13 -5.40 13.62 -14.61
CA ALA A 13 -5.93 12.66 -13.63
C ALA A 13 -5.44 11.22 -13.85
N VAL A 14 -5.30 10.78 -15.10
CA VAL A 14 -4.81 9.43 -15.43
C VAL A 14 -3.30 9.31 -15.18
N PHE A 15 -2.51 10.32 -15.57
CA PHE A 15 -1.05 10.32 -15.36
C PHE A 15 -0.63 10.65 -13.92
N SER A 16 -1.55 11.13 -13.07
CA SER A 16 -1.27 11.41 -11.65
C SER A 16 -1.33 10.15 -10.78
N LYS A 17 -1.82 9.03 -11.31
CA LYS A 17 -1.90 7.80 -10.55
C LYS A 17 -0.56 7.07 -10.66
N GLU A 18 0.09 6.80 -9.53
CA GLU A 18 1.27 5.95 -9.53
C GLU A 18 0.92 4.53 -9.99
N THR A 19 1.80 3.99 -10.83
CA THR A 19 1.75 2.62 -11.36
C THR A 19 3.02 1.91 -10.97
N PHE A 20 2.91 0.63 -10.67
CA PHE A 20 4.02 -0.23 -10.24
C PHE A 20 4.29 -1.32 -11.28
N GLU A 21 4.04 -1.02 -12.56
CA GLU A 21 4.18 -1.97 -13.67
C GLU A 21 5.61 -2.49 -13.76
N GLY A 22 5.78 -3.79 -13.56
CA GLY A 22 7.08 -4.44 -13.60
C GLY A 22 7.95 -4.22 -12.37
N ASP A 23 7.47 -3.50 -11.35
CA ASP A 23 8.14 -3.42 -10.06
C ASP A 23 8.21 -4.82 -9.44
N GLN A 24 9.36 -5.13 -8.85
CA GLN A 24 9.60 -6.42 -8.20
C GLN A 24 9.84 -6.23 -6.72
N VAL A 25 9.48 -7.23 -5.92
CA VAL A 25 9.91 -7.28 -4.51
C VAL A 25 10.97 -8.34 -4.37
N PHE A 26 12.15 -7.95 -3.90
CA PHE A 26 13.26 -8.84 -3.62
C PHE A 26 13.30 -9.18 -2.14
N GLY A 27 13.47 -10.46 -1.84
CA GLY A 27 13.86 -10.95 -0.52
C GLY A 27 15.35 -11.28 -0.51
N MET A 28 16.06 -10.80 0.49
CA MET A 28 17.52 -10.95 0.63
C MET A 28 17.85 -11.33 2.08
N THR A 29 18.97 -12.03 2.31
CA THR A 29 19.46 -12.29 3.67
C THR A 29 20.95 -12.02 3.72
N ALA A 30 21.36 -11.10 4.58
CA ALA A 30 22.77 -10.77 4.75
C ALA A 30 23.49 -11.91 5.46
N ARG A 31 24.63 -12.37 4.92
CA ARG A 31 25.43 -13.44 5.55
C ARG A 31 26.36 -12.95 6.66
N ASP A 32 26.69 -11.66 6.62
CA ASP A 32 27.64 -11.01 7.52
C ASP A 32 27.33 -9.52 7.67
N GLU A 33 27.98 -8.87 8.65
CA GLU A 33 27.80 -7.45 8.96
C GLU A 33 28.17 -6.51 7.80
N VAL A 34 29.06 -6.96 6.90
CA VAL A 34 29.47 -6.18 5.74
C VAL A 34 28.32 -6.12 4.73
N GLN A 35 27.73 -7.26 4.39
CA GLN A 35 26.54 -7.30 3.53
C GLN A 35 25.35 -6.59 4.15
N LEU A 36 25.17 -6.68 5.48
CA LEU A 36 24.14 -5.92 6.17
C LEU A 36 24.32 -4.40 5.98
N THR A 37 25.56 -3.92 6.07
CA THR A 37 25.89 -2.51 5.83
C THR A 37 25.64 -2.12 4.38
N LEU A 38 26.07 -2.95 3.41
CA LEU A 38 25.85 -2.70 1.99
C LEU A 38 24.37 -2.63 1.61
N LEU A 39 23.52 -3.49 2.21
CA LEU A 39 22.07 -3.45 1.99
C LEU A 39 21.44 -2.18 2.56
N LYS A 40 21.92 -1.68 3.71
CA LYS A 40 21.48 -0.40 4.26
C LYS A 40 21.88 0.75 3.35
N ASP A 41 23.14 0.79 2.93
CA ASP A 41 23.65 1.83 2.02
C ASP A 41 22.86 1.84 0.71
N LEU A 42 22.54 0.66 0.15
CA LEU A 42 21.71 0.52 -1.04
C LEU A 42 20.31 1.13 -0.83
N SER A 43 19.67 0.84 0.32
CA SER A 43 18.33 1.35 0.63
C SER A 43 18.26 2.87 0.81
N GLU A 44 19.38 3.50 1.17
CA GLU A 44 19.51 4.96 1.34
C GLU A 44 19.77 5.70 0.02
N MET A 45 20.00 4.98 -1.10
CA MET A 45 20.23 5.59 -2.41
C MET A 45 18.93 6.16 -3.01
N GLU A 46 18.64 7.44 -2.71
CA GLU A 46 17.41 8.13 -3.13
C GLU A 46 17.11 8.03 -4.65
N TYR A 47 18.14 8.05 -5.50
CA TYR A 47 17.99 7.98 -6.95
C TYR A 47 17.44 6.63 -7.46
N LEU A 48 17.55 5.57 -6.67
CA LEU A 48 16.99 4.25 -6.99
C LEU A 48 15.51 4.14 -6.61
N GLN A 49 15.00 5.04 -5.77
CA GLN A 49 13.61 5.09 -5.31
C GLN A 49 13.14 3.76 -4.70
N LEU A 50 14.03 3.10 -3.96
CA LEU A 50 13.72 1.84 -3.28
C LEU A 50 12.75 2.07 -2.14
N ASP A 51 11.92 1.06 -1.89
CA ASP A 51 10.91 1.08 -0.84
C ASP A 51 11.05 -0.17 0.02
N VAL A 52 11.51 0.00 1.25
CA VAL A 52 11.84 -1.09 2.16
C VAL A 52 10.58 -1.54 2.88
N TRP A 53 10.10 -2.73 2.54
CA TRP A 53 8.89 -3.33 3.13
C TRP A 53 9.20 -4.01 4.46
N LYS A 54 10.38 -4.58 4.57
CA LYS A 54 10.86 -5.23 5.79
C LYS A 54 12.33 -4.89 5.99
N GLU A 55 12.60 -4.10 7.02
CA GLU A 55 13.95 -3.83 7.49
C GLU A 55 14.50 -5.03 8.25
N THR A 56 15.84 -5.16 8.25
CA THR A 56 16.51 -6.08 9.17
C THR A 56 17.43 -5.34 10.13
N THR A 57 17.42 -5.78 11.37
CA THR A 57 18.37 -5.35 12.41
C THR A 57 19.45 -6.40 12.70
N ASP A 58 19.34 -7.59 12.12
CA ASP A 58 20.25 -8.71 12.37
C ASP A 58 20.51 -9.58 11.13
N LEU A 59 21.54 -10.42 11.21
CA LEU A 59 21.96 -11.31 10.13
C LEU A 59 21.01 -12.49 9.89
N SER A 60 19.98 -12.66 10.72
CA SER A 60 19.07 -13.82 10.66
C SER A 60 17.74 -13.52 9.98
N THR A 61 17.44 -12.25 9.74
CA THR A 61 16.15 -11.81 9.23
C THR A 61 16.27 -11.32 7.78
N SER A 62 15.32 -11.72 6.94
CA SER A 62 15.26 -11.26 5.55
C SER A 62 14.96 -9.77 5.47
N VAL A 63 15.59 -9.11 4.49
CA VAL A 63 15.23 -7.76 4.04
C VAL A 63 14.36 -7.92 2.80
N ASP A 64 13.20 -7.26 2.81
CA ASP A 64 12.28 -7.27 1.68
C ASP A 64 12.17 -5.84 1.13
N ILE A 65 12.53 -5.65 -0.15
CA ILE A 65 12.57 -4.33 -0.80
C ILE A 65 11.78 -4.37 -2.10
N ARG A 66 10.87 -3.42 -2.28
CA ARG A 66 10.28 -3.09 -3.59
C ARG A 66 11.29 -2.30 -4.40
N VAL A 67 11.61 -2.83 -5.57
CA VAL A 67 12.54 -2.25 -6.54
C VAL A 67 11.75 -1.77 -7.75
N PRO A 68 11.75 -0.45 -8.05
CA PRO A 68 11.11 0.08 -9.23
C PRO A 68 11.65 -0.53 -10.52
N PHE A 69 10.80 -0.71 -11.53
CA PHE A 69 11.19 -1.27 -12.83
C PHE A 69 12.43 -0.57 -13.43
N THR A 70 12.50 0.75 -13.31
CA THR A 70 13.61 1.58 -13.81
C THR A 70 14.95 1.29 -13.12
N SER A 71 14.92 0.80 -11.89
CA SER A 71 16.09 0.56 -11.04
C SER A 71 16.48 -0.93 -11.00
N LEU A 72 15.65 -1.83 -11.52
CA LEU A 72 15.85 -3.29 -11.42
C LEU A 72 17.22 -3.75 -11.89
N GLN A 73 17.66 -3.31 -13.07
CA GLN A 73 18.94 -3.77 -13.62
C GLN A 73 20.12 -3.29 -12.77
N THR A 74 20.06 -2.06 -12.28
CA THR A 74 21.09 -1.47 -11.42
C THR A 74 21.18 -2.22 -10.10
N VAL A 75 20.03 -2.50 -9.47
CA VAL A 75 19.99 -3.24 -8.21
C VAL A 75 20.46 -4.68 -8.39
N LYS A 76 20.03 -5.39 -9.44
CA LYS A 76 20.50 -6.75 -9.72
C LYS A 76 22.01 -6.81 -9.92
N ALA A 77 22.56 -5.89 -10.71
CA ALA A 77 24.00 -5.81 -10.92
C ALA A 77 24.78 -5.52 -9.63
N PHE A 78 24.24 -4.66 -8.75
CA PHE A 78 24.83 -4.40 -7.42
C PHE A 78 24.84 -5.68 -6.56
N LEU A 79 23.70 -6.34 -6.43
CA LEU A 79 23.58 -7.57 -5.63
C LEU A 79 24.51 -8.68 -6.14
N GLU A 80 24.62 -8.83 -7.47
CA GLU A 80 25.54 -9.79 -8.10
C GLU A 80 27.02 -9.44 -7.88
N THR A 81 27.36 -8.15 -7.92
CA THR A 81 28.75 -7.67 -7.70
C THR A 81 29.20 -7.89 -6.25
N GLU A 82 28.30 -7.66 -5.30
CA GLU A 82 28.55 -7.81 -3.86
C GLU A 82 28.30 -9.24 -3.34
N ASP A 83 28.01 -10.19 -4.25
CA ASP A 83 27.75 -11.60 -3.93
C ASP A 83 26.64 -11.77 -2.87
N ILE A 84 25.58 -10.96 -3.01
CA ILE A 84 24.39 -10.97 -2.17
C ILE A 84 23.32 -11.80 -2.88
N GLU A 85 22.97 -12.93 -2.28
CA GLU A 85 21.88 -13.76 -2.77
C GLU A 85 20.53 -13.07 -2.57
N TYR A 86 19.70 -13.10 -3.62
CA TYR A 86 18.35 -12.58 -3.59
C TYR A 86 17.40 -13.52 -4.31
N PHE A 87 16.12 -13.45 -3.93
CA PHE A 87 15.04 -14.12 -4.65
C PHE A 87 13.90 -13.13 -4.90
N ILE A 88 13.15 -13.36 -5.97
CA ILE A 88 12.02 -12.52 -6.35
C ILE A 88 10.78 -13.02 -5.61
N MET A 89 10.35 -12.29 -4.59
CA MET A 89 9.13 -12.58 -3.82
C MET A 89 7.87 -12.25 -4.64
N ILE A 90 7.87 -11.07 -5.26
CA ILE A 90 6.77 -10.60 -6.12
C ILE A 90 7.38 -10.21 -7.45
N LYS A 91 6.91 -10.85 -8.52
CA LYS A 91 7.45 -10.65 -9.87
C LYS A 91 6.97 -9.36 -10.52
N ASP A 92 5.73 -8.97 -10.25
CA ASP A 92 5.09 -7.77 -10.76
C ASP A 92 4.06 -7.29 -9.73
N LEU A 93 4.36 -6.18 -9.06
CA LEU A 93 3.50 -5.62 -8.02
C LEU A 93 2.19 -5.09 -8.60
N GLN A 94 2.18 -4.60 -9.83
CA GLN A 94 0.97 -4.05 -10.45
C GLN A 94 -0.12 -5.11 -10.59
N VAL A 95 0.25 -6.36 -10.91
CA VAL A 95 -0.71 -7.47 -11.03
C VAL A 95 -1.49 -7.68 -9.73
N MET A 96 -0.81 -7.66 -8.58
CA MET A 96 -1.46 -7.82 -7.28
C MET A 96 -2.39 -6.64 -6.95
N LEU A 97 -1.97 -5.41 -7.29
CA LEU A 97 -2.80 -4.22 -7.07
C LEU A 97 -4.01 -4.16 -8.00
N ASP A 98 -3.89 -4.67 -9.23
CA ASP A 98 -5.00 -4.76 -10.16
C ASP A 98 -6.05 -5.78 -9.70
N GLU A 99 -5.61 -6.93 -9.19
CA GLU A 99 -6.47 -7.94 -8.57
C GLU A 99 -7.19 -7.38 -7.32
N GLU A 100 -6.47 -6.71 -6.42
CA GLU A 100 -7.06 -6.05 -5.24
C GLU A 100 -8.13 -5.03 -5.67
N LYS A 101 -7.80 -4.17 -6.63
CA LYS A 101 -8.70 -3.12 -7.10
C LYS A 101 -9.94 -3.71 -7.78
N GLU A 102 -9.80 -4.79 -8.55
CA GLU A 102 -10.94 -5.46 -9.16
C GLU A 102 -11.88 -6.04 -8.09
N GLN A 103 -11.34 -6.68 -7.05
CA GLN A 103 -12.10 -7.19 -5.91
C GLN A 103 -12.84 -6.05 -5.19
N MET A 104 -12.17 -4.94 -4.87
CA MET A 104 -12.79 -3.77 -4.25
C MET A 104 -13.89 -3.14 -5.12
N LEU A 105 -13.70 -3.08 -6.45
CA LEU A 105 -14.72 -2.56 -7.36
C LEU A 105 -15.92 -3.50 -7.46
N SER A 106 -15.69 -4.81 -7.37
CA SER A 106 -16.76 -5.81 -7.37
C SER A 106 -17.60 -5.73 -6.09
N SER A 107 -16.97 -5.57 -4.93
CA SER A 107 -17.66 -5.42 -3.64
C SER A 107 -18.39 -4.08 -3.55
N ALA A 108 -17.80 -2.99 -4.05
CA ALA A 108 -18.44 -1.67 -4.07
C ALA A 108 -19.69 -1.61 -4.98
N ARG A 109 -19.83 -2.51 -5.96
CA ARG A 109 -21.04 -2.64 -6.79
C ARG A 109 -22.17 -3.40 -6.08
N ALA A 110 -21.87 -4.08 -4.98
CA ALA A 110 -22.89 -4.74 -4.18
C ALA A 110 -23.83 -3.72 -3.52
N THR A 111 -24.96 -4.19 -3.00
CA THR A 111 -25.89 -3.32 -2.28
C THR A 111 -25.20 -2.80 -1.02
N ALA A 112 -25.26 -1.49 -0.79
CA ALA A 112 -24.67 -0.90 0.41
C ALA A 112 -25.23 -1.56 1.68
N PRO A 113 -24.36 -1.89 2.67
CA PRO A 113 -24.79 -2.54 3.89
C PRO A 113 -25.75 -1.63 4.65
N ARG A 114 -26.80 -2.22 5.22
CA ARG A 114 -27.79 -1.50 6.05
C ARG A 114 -27.59 -1.71 7.54
N THR A 115 -26.97 -2.82 7.88
CA THR A 115 -26.63 -3.24 9.24
C THR A 115 -25.18 -3.70 9.27
N THR A 116 -24.62 -3.86 10.47
CA THR A 116 -23.27 -4.44 10.60
C THR A 116 -23.22 -5.91 10.18
N ASP A 117 -24.33 -6.65 10.30
CA ASP A 117 -24.43 -8.06 9.86
C ASP A 117 -24.28 -8.21 8.34
N ASP A 118 -24.71 -7.20 7.56
CA ASP A 118 -24.61 -7.18 6.10
C ASP A 118 -23.25 -6.65 5.61
N TYR A 119 -22.38 -6.21 6.52
CA TYR A 119 -21.10 -5.63 6.15
C TYR A 119 -20.13 -6.70 5.64
N ASP A 120 -19.44 -6.41 4.54
CA ASP A 120 -18.49 -7.35 3.95
C ASP A 120 -17.14 -7.28 4.66
N TYR A 121 -16.92 -8.14 5.66
CA TYR A 121 -15.64 -8.17 6.39
C TYR A 121 -14.48 -8.83 5.63
N SER A 122 -14.73 -9.39 4.44
CA SER A 122 -13.72 -10.14 3.67
C SER A 122 -13.01 -9.31 2.62
N ASN A 123 -13.49 -8.10 2.33
CA ASN A 123 -12.91 -7.20 1.33
C ASN A 123 -12.42 -5.89 1.95
N TYR A 124 -11.50 -5.22 1.25
CA TYR A 124 -11.03 -3.90 1.63
C TYR A 124 -12.09 -2.83 1.37
N HIS A 125 -12.15 -1.84 2.26
CA HIS A 125 -13.09 -0.73 2.18
C HIS A 125 -12.37 0.61 2.19
N THR A 126 -12.96 1.59 1.52
CA THR A 126 -12.44 2.96 1.56
C THR A 126 -12.71 3.59 2.93
N ILE A 127 -11.93 4.62 3.27
CA ILE A 127 -12.23 5.46 4.44
C ILE A 127 -13.36 6.47 4.18
N ALA A 128 -13.64 6.76 2.90
CA ALA A 128 -14.58 7.80 2.47
C ALA A 128 -15.48 7.27 1.33
N ASP A 129 -16.62 6.70 1.71
CA ASP A 129 -17.77 6.32 0.86
C ASP A 129 -18.94 5.81 1.74
N VAL A 130 -20.08 5.46 1.15
CA VAL A 130 -21.26 4.89 1.84
C VAL A 130 -21.03 3.47 2.38
N SER A 131 -20.09 2.70 1.82
CA SER A 131 -19.58 1.42 2.37
C SER A 131 -18.33 1.59 3.24
N SER A 132 -17.97 2.83 3.59
CA SER A 132 -16.71 3.10 4.29
C SER A 132 -16.66 2.58 5.71
N ILE A 133 -15.42 2.47 6.19
CA ILE A 133 -15.11 2.21 7.60
C ILE A 133 -15.81 3.22 8.53
N ASN A 134 -15.96 4.49 8.13
CA ASN A 134 -16.65 5.48 8.95
C ASN A 134 -18.16 5.23 9.05
N ALA A 135 -18.81 4.86 7.93
CA ALA A 135 -20.22 4.48 7.92
C ALA A 135 -20.46 3.22 8.76
N PHE A 136 -19.56 2.24 8.67
CA PHE A 136 -19.55 1.06 9.54
C PHE A 136 -19.50 1.43 11.03
N GLN A 137 -18.59 2.32 11.42
CA GLN A 137 -18.50 2.79 12.81
C GLN A 137 -19.80 3.44 13.29
N ASP A 138 -20.49 4.21 12.45
CA ASP A 138 -21.78 4.82 12.78
C ASP A 138 -22.89 3.78 12.96
N MET A 139 -22.97 2.79 12.06
CA MET A 139 -23.93 1.68 12.19
C MET A 139 -23.70 0.90 13.49
N LEU A 140 -22.44 0.57 13.80
CA LEU A 140 -22.11 -0.21 14.98
C LEU A 140 -22.50 0.50 16.29
N VAL A 141 -22.29 1.82 16.37
CA VAL A 141 -22.74 2.64 17.52
C VAL A 141 -24.26 2.71 17.60
N ALA A 142 -24.94 2.89 16.46
CA ALA A 142 -26.39 2.99 16.41
C ALA A 142 -27.08 1.69 16.84
N GLU A 143 -26.51 0.54 16.48
CA GLU A 143 -27.00 -0.79 16.85
C GLU A 143 -26.70 -1.14 18.31
N ASN A 144 -25.61 -0.61 18.88
CA ASN A 144 -25.11 -0.99 20.21
C ASN A 144 -24.88 0.23 21.15
N PRO A 145 -25.87 1.12 21.36
CA PRO A 145 -25.66 2.41 22.01
C PRO A 145 -25.25 2.35 23.50
N ASN A 146 -25.51 1.23 24.16
CA ASN A 146 -25.14 1.01 25.57
C ASN A 146 -23.78 0.32 25.74
N LEU A 147 -23.14 -0.09 24.65
CA LEU A 147 -21.88 -0.84 24.66
C LEU A 147 -20.77 -0.11 23.89
N VAL A 148 -21.11 0.53 22.77
CA VAL A 148 -20.14 1.15 21.87
C VAL A 148 -20.46 2.63 21.70
N SER A 149 -19.42 3.45 21.77
CA SER A 149 -19.46 4.89 21.53
C SER A 149 -18.36 5.29 20.54
N LYS A 150 -18.62 6.28 19.69
CA LYS A 150 -17.61 6.86 18.78
C LYS A 150 -17.13 8.21 19.29
N ILE A 151 -15.83 8.37 19.46
CA ILE A 151 -15.20 9.59 19.97
C ILE A 151 -14.15 10.06 18.96
N VAL A 152 -14.14 11.37 18.67
CA VAL A 152 -13.06 12.00 17.90
C VAL A 152 -11.97 12.44 18.88
N ILE A 153 -10.78 11.85 18.77
CA ILE A 153 -9.68 12.15 19.70
C ILE A 153 -8.78 13.30 19.20
N CYS A 154 -8.67 13.46 17.89
CA CYS A 154 -7.88 14.51 17.25
C CYS A 154 -8.20 14.56 15.75
N GLN A 155 -7.40 15.33 15.00
CA GLN A 155 -7.47 15.41 13.56
C GLN A 155 -6.13 14.98 12.95
N SER A 156 -6.20 14.38 11.75
CA SER A 156 -5.02 14.07 10.95
C SER A 156 -4.35 15.34 10.43
N TYR A 157 -3.16 15.21 9.83
CA TYR A 157 -2.47 16.32 9.17
C TYR A 157 -3.34 17.03 8.11
N GLN A 158 -4.17 16.28 7.39
CA GLN A 158 -5.12 16.82 6.40
C GLN A 158 -6.47 17.25 7.01
N GLY A 159 -6.57 17.34 8.33
CA GLY A 159 -7.78 17.77 9.04
C GLY A 159 -8.90 16.72 9.14
N ARG A 160 -8.63 15.45 8.84
CA ARG A 160 -9.66 14.39 8.93
C ARG A 160 -9.85 13.95 10.39
N PRO A 161 -11.08 13.73 10.86
CA PRO A 161 -11.32 13.28 12.24
C PRO A 161 -10.69 11.89 12.47
N LEU A 162 -9.99 11.73 13.59
CA LEU A 162 -9.46 10.44 14.04
C LEU A 162 -10.44 9.84 15.06
N ASN A 163 -11.22 8.88 14.58
CA ASN A 163 -12.29 8.23 15.33
C ASN A 163 -11.76 7.04 16.12
N VAL A 164 -12.21 6.90 17.37
CA VAL A 164 -12.01 5.74 18.22
C VAL A 164 -13.37 5.21 18.64
N LEU A 165 -13.54 3.89 18.58
CA LEU A 165 -14.67 3.19 19.19
C LEU A 165 -14.27 2.78 20.62
N LYS A 166 -15.12 3.11 21.59
CA LYS A 166 -14.96 2.81 23.01
C LYS A 166 -16.16 2.03 23.52
#